data_AF-A0A6J6Z4Z1-F1
#
_entry.id   AF-A0A6J6Z4Z1-F1
#
_cell.length_a   1.000
_cell.length_b   1.000
_cell.length_c   1.000
_cell.angle_alpha   90.00
_cell.angle_beta   90.00
_cell.angle_gamma   90.00
#
_symmetry.space_group_name_H-M   'P 1'
#
loop_
_entity.id
_entity.type
_entity.pdbx_description
1 polymer ?
#
loop_
_entity_poly.entity_id
_entity_poly.type
_entity_poly.pdbx_seq_one_letter_code
_entity_poly.pdbx_strand_id
1 'polypeptide(L)'
;MHMGRVLIVANETLRSEELYDAVLARAAAGHTLRFVVPLRIPRYADLGGLSMYGFVSLEAADADAVERDGCARLDEVLARLDRDGVRATGRVRCVDPMAAIDRELERHLVDEIIVSTKARAISRWLGVDLPRRVERRFAAVKVTTIENRVRVNAVAG
;
A
#
# COMPACT_ATOMS: atom_id res chain seq x y z
N MET A 1 6.76 26.04 8.96
CA MET A 1 6.17 24.83 8.35
C MET A 1 6.99 23.63 8.81
N HIS A 2 6.37 22.59 9.36
CA HIS A 2 7.10 21.41 9.82
C HIS A 2 7.15 20.38 8.68
N MET A 3 8.36 20.08 8.21
CA MET A 3 8.60 19.07 7.17
C MET A 3 8.55 17.67 7.78
N GLY A 4 7.36 17.07 7.79
CA GLY A 4 7.15 15.69 8.23
C GLY A 4 7.39 14.65 7.12
N ARG A 5 7.66 13.40 7.53
CA ARG A 5 7.90 12.24 6.68
C ARG A 5 6.67 11.33 6.71
N VAL A 6 6.08 11.11 5.54
CA VAL A 6 4.82 10.38 5.40
C VAL A 6 5.08 9.04 4.71
N LEU A 7 4.71 7.94 5.36
CA LEU A 7 4.68 6.61 4.79
C LEU A 7 3.28 6.30 4.28
N ILE A 8 3.13 6.10 2.98
CA ILE A 8 1.88 5.72 2.32
C ILE A 8 1.87 4.21 2.10
N VAL A 9 0.92 3.53 2.73
CA VAL A 9 0.69 2.09 2.63
C VAL A 9 -0.52 1.87 1.74
N ALA A 10 -0.28 1.41 0.52
CA ALA A 10 -1.33 1.22 -0.48
C ALA A 10 -0.99 0.08 -1.43
N ASN A 11 -2.00 -0.62 -1.96
CA ASN A 11 -1.80 -1.63 -3.01
C ASN A 11 -2.87 -1.49 -4.09
N GLU A 12 -4.04 -2.08 -3.87
CA GLU A 12 -5.13 -2.07 -4.85
C GLU A 12 -5.78 -0.68 -4.97
N THR A 13 -5.41 0.26 -4.11
CA THR A 13 -5.88 1.65 -4.08
C THR A 13 -4.84 2.65 -4.58
N LEU A 14 -3.68 2.20 -5.06
CA LEU A 14 -2.58 3.08 -5.50
C LEU A 14 -3.02 4.15 -6.51
N ARG A 15 -3.98 3.82 -7.39
CA ARG A 15 -4.49 4.69 -8.44
C ARG A 15 -5.79 5.40 -8.08
N SER A 16 -6.21 5.40 -6.80
CA SER A 16 -7.44 6.10 -6.42
C SER A 16 -7.24 7.60 -6.32
N GLU A 17 -8.25 8.36 -6.70
CA GLU A 17 -8.23 9.81 -6.59
C GLU A 17 -8.24 10.25 -5.12
N GLU A 18 -8.91 9.52 -4.22
CA GLU A 18 -8.89 9.81 -2.79
C GLU A 18 -7.48 9.71 -2.19
N LEU A 19 -6.67 8.74 -2.63
CA LEU A 19 -5.27 8.66 -2.22
C LEU A 19 -4.45 9.78 -2.86
N TYR A 20 -4.71 10.06 -4.14
CA TYR A 20 -4.02 11.10 -4.89
C TYR A 20 -4.18 12.48 -4.22
N ASP A 21 -5.42 12.87 -3.92
CA ASP A 21 -5.75 14.13 -3.27
C ASP A 21 -5.06 14.28 -1.90
N ALA A 22 -5.04 13.21 -1.12
CA ALA A 22 -4.36 13.22 0.17
C ALA A 22 -2.84 13.37 0.02
N VAL A 23 -2.24 12.70 -0.96
CA VAL A 23 -0.81 12.81 -1.28
C VAL A 23 -0.46 14.24 -1.70
N LEU A 24 -1.25 14.85 -2.60
CA LEU A 24 -1.06 16.25 -3.02
C LEU A 24 -1.18 17.21 -1.84
N ALA A 25 -2.15 17.00 -0.94
CA ALA A 25 -2.30 17.83 0.25
C ALA A 25 -1.07 17.76 1.17
N ARG A 26 -0.44 16.57 1.32
CA ARG A 26 0.79 16.42 2.10
C ARG A 26 1.99 17.06 1.40
N ALA A 27 2.09 16.91 0.09
CA ALA A 27 3.14 17.54 -0.71
C ALA A 27 3.07 19.08 -0.61
N ALA A 28 1.87 19.66 -0.71
CA ALA A 28 1.64 21.11 -0.58
C ALA A 28 2.00 21.64 0.81
N ALA A 29 1.85 20.82 1.86
CA ALA A 29 2.30 21.14 3.21
C ALA A 29 3.82 20.99 3.41
N GLY A 30 4.56 20.57 2.38
CA GLY A 30 6.01 20.40 2.39
C GLY A 30 6.48 19.05 2.95
N HIS A 31 5.62 18.05 3.05
CA HIS A 31 6.00 16.72 3.54
C HIS A 31 6.77 15.90 2.49
N THR A 32 7.68 15.05 2.95
CA THR A 32 8.32 14.04 2.09
C THR A 32 7.49 12.77 2.04
N LEU A 33 7.35 12.19 0.86
CA LEU A 33 6.42 11.10 0.59
C LEU A 33 7.15 9.81 0.24
N ARG A 34 6.79 8.72 0.91
CA ARG A 34 7.30 7.39 0.62
C ARG A 34 6.19 6.36 0.54
N PHE A 35 6.09 5.65 -0.56
CA PHE A 35 5.14 4.56 -0.75
C PHE A 35 5.75 3.22 -0.34
N VAL A 36 4.95 2.40 0.32
CA VAL A 36 5.21 0.96 0.45
C VAL A 36 4.00 0.20 -0.07
N VAL A 37 4.27 -0.74 -0.98
CA VAL A 37 3.23 -1.55 -1.63
C VAL A 37 3.33 -2.98 -1.13
N PRO A 38 2.57 -3.34 -0.08
CA PRO A 38 2.55 -4.71 0.43
C PRO A 38 1.80 -5.64 -0.54
N LEU A 39 2.49 -6.66 -1.03
CA LEU A 39 1.93 -7.74 -1.84
C LEU A 39 1.88 -9.02 -1.03
N ARG A 40 0.70 -9.63 -0.97
CA ARG A 40 0.55 -10.97 -0.44
C ARG A 40 0.83 -11.94 -1.58
N ILE A 41 1.98 -12.60 -1.53
CA ILE A 41 2.24 -13.76 -2.36
C ILE A 41 1.62 -14.96 -1.61
N PRO A 42 0.64 -15.67 -2.19
CA PRO A 42 0.09 -16.88 -1.57
C PRO A 42 1.24 -17.87 -1.37
N ARG A 43 1.44 -18.33 -0.12
CA ARG A 43 2.46 -19.34 0.17
C ARG A 43 1.85 -20.72 0.03
N TYR A 44 2.69 -21.72 -0.18
CA TYR A 44 2.31 -23.14 -0.25
C TYR A 44 1.39 -23.60 0.90
N ALA A 45 1.63 -23.09 2.11
CA ALA A 45 0.83 -23.39 3.29
C ALA A 45 -0.62 -22.89 3.20
N ASP A 46 -0.87 -21.84 2.41
CA ASP A 46 -2.20 -21.26 2.21
C ASP A 46 -3.04 -22.05 1.19
N LEU A 47 -2.41 -22.95 0.42
CA LEU A 47 -3.03 -23.70 -0.68
C LEU A 47 -3.41 -25.15 -0.32
N GLY A 48 -3.36 -25.52 0.98
CA GLY A 48 -3.79 -26.84 1.43
C GLY A 48 -2.88 -27.97 0.94
N GLY A 49 -1.62 -27.94 1.40
CA GLY A 49 -0.58 -28.97 1.31
C GLY A 49 -0.81 -30.16 0.36
N LEU A 50 -0.15 -30.13 -0.81
CA LEU A 50 0.16 -31.34 -1.59
C LEU A 50 1.30 -31.07 -2.57
N SER A 51 2.54 -31.46 -2.21
CA SER A 51 3.44 -32.05 -3.22
C SER A 51 4.52 -32.92 -2.59
N MET A 52 4.45 -34.20 -2.92
CA MET A 52 5.49 -35.21 -2.75
C MET A 52 6.27 -35.43 -4.07
N TYR A 53 5.98 -34.68 -5.14
CA TYR A 53 6.60 -34.87 -6.46
C TYR A 53 6.92 -33.52 -7.11
N GLY A 54 8.21 -33.27 -7.28
CA GLY A 54 8.80 -31.98 -7.66
C GLY A 54 8.06 -31.19 -8.73
N PHE A 55 7.65 -29.97 -8.37
CA PHE A 55 7.25 -28.89 -9.27
C PHE A 55 7.77 -27.57 -8.69
N VAL A 56 9.06 -27.29 -8.88
CA VAL A 56 9.64 -25.97 -8.64
C VAL A 56 9.68 -25.26 -9.99
N SER A 57 8.57 -24.65 -10.45
CA SER A 57 8.65 -23.75 -11.62
C SER A 57 7.43 -22.85 -11.93
N LEU A 58 6.24 -23.12 -11.41
CA LEU A 58 5.05 -22.26 -11.65
C LEU A 58 4.92 -21.15 -10.61
N GLU A 59 5.19 -21.44 -9.33
CA GLU A 59 4.94 -20.50 -8.22
C GLU A 59 5.93 -19.33 -8.18
N ALA A 60 7.19 -19.55 -8.56
CA ALA A 60 8.17 -18.48 -8.68
C ALA A 60 7.81 -17.52 -9.83
N ALA A 61 7.31 -18.05 -10.94
CA ALA A 61 6.85 -17.24 -12.07
C ALA A 61 5.61 -16.39 -11.70
N ASP A 62 4.69 -16.95 -10.91
CA ASP A 62 3.51 -16.24 -10.41
C ASP A 62 3.90 -15.16 -9.38
N ALA A 63 4.83 -15.46 -8.48
CA ALA A 63 5.39 -14.50 -7.53
C ALA A 63 6.08 -13.32 -8.26
N ASP A 64 6.93 -13.62 -9.23
CA ASP A 64 7.63 -12.62 -10.04
C ASP A 64 6.67 -11.80 -10.89
N ALA A 65 5.59 -12.39 -11.41
CA ALA A 65 4.56 -11.68 -12.14
C ALA A 65 3.79 -10.71 -11.22
N VAL A 66 3.40 -11.16 -10.02
CA VAL A 66 2.71 -10.34 -9.01
C VAL A 66 3.60 -9.18 -8.56
N GLU A 67 4.89 -9.42 -8.30
CA GLU A 67 5.82 -8.36 -7.95
C GLU A 67 6.02 -7.36 -9.09
N ARG A 68 6.20 -7.84 -10.33
CA ARG A 68 6.31 -6.96 -11.52
C ARG A 68 5.07 -6.10 -11.73
N ASP A 69 3.87 -6.66 -11.59
CA ASP A 69 2.63 -5.89 -11.67
C ASP A 69 2.55 -4.82 -10.57
N GLY A 70 2.91 -5.16 -9.33
CA GLY A 70 2.97 -4.20 -8.24
C GLY A 70 3.98 -3.08 -8.50
N CYS A 71 5.14 -3.40 -9.06
CA CYS A 71 6.16 -2.41 -9.42
C CYS A 71 5.66 -1.50 -10.54
N ALA A 72 5.07 -2.05 -11.60
CA ALA A 72 4.51 -1.27 -12.69
C ALA A 72 3.41 -0.31 -12.20
N ARG A 73 2.54 -0.75 -11.29
CA ARG A 73 1.52 0.10 -10.66
C ARG A 73 2.14 1.23 -9.84
N LEU A 74 3.18 0.94 -9.07
CA LEU A 74 3.89 1.96 -8.29
C LEU A 74 4.60 2.97 -9.19
N ASP A 75 5.30 2.50 -10.22
CA ASP A 75 6.05 3.35 -11.16
C ASP A 75 5.13 4.32 -11.90
N GLU A 76 3.94 3.87 -12.31
CA GLU A 76 2.94 4.75 -12.91
C GLU A 76 2.49 5.87 -11.97
N VAL A 77 2.25 5.54 -10.69
CA VAL A 77 1.85 6.54 -9.69
C VAL A 77 2.98 7.53 -9.43
N LEU A 78 4.22 7.05 -9.30
CA LEU A 78 5.39 7.92 -9.11
C LEU A 78 5.60 8.82 -10.33
N ALA A 79 5.45 8.30 -11.55
CA ALA A 79 5.54 9.08 -12.78
C ALA A 79 4.42 10.11 -12.92
N ARG A 80 3.19 9.78 -12.46
CA ARG A 80 2.08 10.75 -12.39
C ARG A 80 2.41 11.90 -11.42
N LEU A 81 2.90 11.58 -10.23
CA LEU A 81 3.28 12.58 -9.23
C LEU A 81 4.44 13.46 -9.71
N ASP A 82 5.44 12.87 -10.37
CA ASP A 82 6.59 13.62 -10.91
C ASP A 82 6.15 14.62 -11.99
N ARG A 83 5.24 14.24 -12.90
CA ARG A 83 4.65 15.16 -13.89
C ARG A 83 3.92 16.34 -13.23
N ASP A 84 3.36 16.13 -12.05
CA ASP A 84 2.66 17.16 -11.27
C ASP A 84 3.62 17.92 -10.32
N GLY A 85 4.93 17.69 -10.43
CA GLY A 85 5.97 18.38 -9.65
C GLY A 85 6.11 17.87 -8.21
N VAL A 86 5.50 16.72 -7.88
CA VAL A 86 5.50 16.13 -6.54
C VAL A 86 6.57 15.05 -6.43
N ARG A 87 7.60 15.30 -5.64
CA ARG A 87 8.65 14.32 -5.35
C ARG A 87 8.15 13.28 -4.35
N ALA A 88 8.05 12.04 -4.82
CA ALA A 88 7.78 10.86 -3.99
C ALA A 88 8.75 9.72 -4.34
N THR A 89 8.93 8.82 -3.39
CA THR A 89 9.69 7.57 -3.59
C THR A 89 8.82 6.39 -3.20
N GLY A 90 9.20 5.17 -3.57
CA GLY A 90 8.48 4.02 -3.06
C GLY A 90 9.16 2.69 -3.35
N ARG A 91 8.58 1.62 -2.78
CA ARG A 91 8.97 0.26 -3.15
C ARG A 91 7.84 -0.74 -2.93
N VAL A 92 7.91 -1.82 -3.67
CA VAL A 92 7.12 -3.03 -3.44
C VAL A 92 7.74 -3.88 -2.34
N ARG A 93 6.89 -4.55 -1.56
CA ARG A 93 7.28 -5.48 -0.50
C ARG A 93 6.36 -6.71 -0.53
N CYS A 94 6.94 -7.87 -0.81
CA CYS A 94 6.22 -9.16 -0.85
C CYS A 94 6.00 -9.75 0.56
N VAL A 95 5.40 -8.98 1.46
CA VAL A 95 5.03 -9.34 2.83
C VAL A 95 3.68 -8.73 3.19
N ASP A 96 3.10 -9.13 4.32
CA ASP A 96 1.87 -8.51 4.80
C ASP A 96 2.08 -7.03 5.18
N PRO A 97 1.00 -6.22 5.24
CA PRO A 97 1.13 -4.79 5.48
C PRO A 97 1.81 -4.40 6.80
N MET A 98 1.61 -5.17 7.89
CA MET A 98 2.25 -4.84 9.17
C MET A 98 3.77 -5.01 9.06
N ALA A 99 4.22 -6.13 8.51
CA ALA A 99 5.64 -6.40 8.28
C ALA A 99 6.27 -5.41 7.28
N ALA A 100 5.52 -4.97 6.27
CA ALA A 100 5.97 -3.94 5.34
C ALA A 100 6.20 -2.59 6.05
N ILE A 101 5.27 -2.19 6.93
CA ILE A 101 5.38 -0.96 7.73
C ILE A 101 6.57 -1.05 8.68
N ASP A 102 6.69 -2.15 9.45
CA ASP A 102 7.81 -2.38 10.37
C ASP A 102 9.17 -2.17 9.67
N ARG A 103 9.36 -2.78 8.49
CA ARG A 103 10.62 -2.68 7.71
C ARG A 103 10.96 -1.28 7.23
N GLU A 104 9.96 -0.45 6.97
CA GLU A 104 10.21 0.95 6.59
C GLU A 104 10.54 1.78 7.82
N LEU A 105 9.87 1.57 8.96
CA LEU A 105 10.15 2.28 10.22
C LEU A 105 11.51 1.90 10.83
N GLU A 106 12.02 0.69 10.55
CA GLU A 106 13.39 0.29 10.92
C GLU A 106 14.48 1.15 10.27
N ARG A 107 14.19 1.75 9.10
CA ARG A 107 15.18 2.44 8.25
C ARG A 107 14.91 3.92 8.10
N HIS A 108 13.68 4.34 8.36
CA HIS A 108 13.19 5.66 8.10
C HIS A 108 12.39 6.16 9.29
N LEU A 109 12.67 7.39 9.71
CA LEU A 109 11.81 8.09 10.63
C LEU A 109 10.53 8.50 9.89
N VAL A 110 9.39 8.23 10.51
CA VAL A 110 8.06 8.47 9.92
C VAL A 110 7.23 9.21 10.95
N ASP A 111 6.62 10.32 10.54
CA ASP A 111 5.80 11.18 11.38
C ASP A 111 4.29 10.90 11.16
N GLU A 112 3.93 10.41 9.96
CA GLU A 112 2.57 9.97 9.62
C GLU A 112 2.60 8.69 8.77
N ILE A 113 1.72 7.74 9.09
CA ILE A 113 1.40 6.58 8.24
C ILE A 113 0.01 6.80 7.65
N ILE A 114 -0.08 6.85 6.32
CA ILE A 114 -1.35 6.81 5.60
C ILE A 114 -1.64 5.37 5.20
N VAL A 115 -2.73 4.80 5.71
CA VAL A 115 -3.22 3.49 5.29
C VAL A 115 -4.36 3.68 4.30
N SER A 116 -4.10 3.44 3.02
CA SER A 116 -5.10 3.51 1.96
C SER A 116 -5.74 2.14 1.74
N THR A 117 -7.06 2.06 1.86
CA THR A 117 -7.80 0.79 1.79
C THR A 117 -9.00 0.90 0.85
N LYS A 118 -9.41 -0.24 0.31
CA LYS A 118 -10.67 -0.33 -0.43
C LYS A 118 -11.86 0.06 0.47
N ALA A 119 -13.02 0.27 -0.15
CA ALA A 119 -14.25 0.44 0.57
C ALA A 119 -14.50 -0.69 1.59
N ARG A 120 -15.07 -0.34 2.74
CA ARG A 120 -15.34 -1.24 3.88
C ARG A 120 -15.97 -2.58 3.50
N ALA A 121 -16.91 -2.57 2.56
CA ALA A 121 -17.62 -3.78 2.11
C ALA A 121 -16.70 -4.86 1.50
N ILE A 122 -15.56 -4.48 0.92
CA ILE A 122 -14.66 -5.40 0.19
C ILE A 122 -13.21 -5.37 0.68
N SER A 123 -12.93 -4.58 1.72
CA SER A 123 -11.57 -4.36 2.21
C SER A 123 -11.14 -5.46 3.16
N ARG A 124 -10.20 -6.30 2.70
CA ARG A 124 -9.55 -7.31 3.56
C ARG A 124 -8.80 -6.67 4.74
N TRP A 125 -8.20 -5.49 4.55
CA TRP A 125 -7.45 -4.80 5.59
C TRP A 125 -8.37 -4.28 6.69
N LEU A 126 -9.54 -3.74 6.34
CA LEU A 126 -10.54 -3.34 7.34
C LEU A 126 -11.18 -4.55 8.02
N GLY A 127 -11.38 -5.66 7.29
CA GLY A 127 -11.87 -6.92 7.88
C GLY A 127 -10.97 -7.50 8.97
N VAL A 128 -9.66 -7.20 8.95
CA VAL A 128 -8.69 -7.59 10.00
C VAL A 128 -8.28 -6.43 10.91
N ASP A 129 -9.01 -5.31 10.85
CA ASP A 129 -8.77 -4.09 11.62
C ASP A 129 -7.32 -3.56 11.53
N LEU A 130 -6.75 -3.59 10.31
CA LEU A 130 -5.37 -3.18 10.07
C LEU A 130 -5.06 -1.78 10.60
N PRO A 131 -5.86 -0.72 10.34
CA PRO A 131 -5.53 0.63 10.81
C PRO A 131 -5.36 0.70 12.33
N ARG A 132 -6.28 0.13 13.10
CA ARG A 132 -6.19 0.10 14.56
C ARG A 132 -5.00 -0.70 15.05
N ARG A 133 -4.63 -1.79 14.35
CA ARG A 133 -3.42 -2.56 14.66
C ARG A 133 -2.14 -1.77 14.42
N VAL A 134 -2.09 -0.97 13.35
CA VAL A 134 -0.99 -0.04 13.06
C VAL A 134 -0.90 1.02 14.17
N GLU A 135 -2.02 1.66 14.52
CA GLU A 135 -2.08 2.64 15.61
C GLU A 135 -1.55 2.08 16.94
N ARG A 136 -1.99 0.87 17.32
CA ARG A 136 -1.56 0.24 18.57
C ARG A 136 -0.08 -0.12 18.57
N ARG A 137 0.48 -0.55 17.44
CA ARG A 137 1.89 -0.96 17.35
C ARG A 137 2.83 0.24 17.26
N PHE A 138 2.41 1.29 16.57
CA PHE A 138 3.22 2.48 16.30
C PHE A 138 2.61 3.72 16.96
N ALA A 139 2.37 3.64 18.27
CA ALA A 139 1.63 4.66 19.02
C ALA A 139 2.23 6.07 18.99
N ALA A 140 3.52 6.20 18.64
CA ALA A 140 4.20 7.50 18.50
C ALA A 140 4.03 8.14 17.11
N VAL A 141 3.43 7.41 16.15
CA VAL A 141 3.28 7.85 14.76
C VAL A 141 1.80 8.09 14.49
N LYS A 142 1.46 9.23 13.88
CA LYS A 142 0.09 9.53 13.49
C LYS A 142 -0.36 8.54 12.41
N VAL A 143 -1.52 7.92 12.58
CA VAL A 143 -2.12 7.08 11.53
C VAL A 143 -3.32 7.79 10.92
N THR A 144 -3.39 7.81 9.59
CA THR A 144 -4.52 8.35 8.84
C THR A 144 -5.04 7.27 7.91
N THR A 145 -6.34 6.99 7.97
CA THR A 145 -6.98 6.00 7.09
C THR A 145 -7.68 6.69 5.95
N ILE A 146 -7.41 6.25 4.72
CA ILE A 146 -8.13 6.67 3.52
C ILE A 146 -8.91 5.48 3.01
N GLU A 147 -10.24 5.58 3.04
CA GLU A 147 -11.12 4.57 2.47
C GLU A 147 -11.60 5.05 1.09
N ASN A 148 -11.39 4.23 0.06
CA ASN A 148 -11.96 4.51 -1.26
C ASN A 148 -13.49 4.45 -1.18
N ARG A 149 -14.18 5.36 -1.86
CA ARG A 149 -15.64 5.30 -1.97
C ARG A 149 -16.04 4.28 -3.03
N VAL A 150 -17.09 3.51 -2.75
CA VAL A 150 -17.76 2.73 -3.81
C VAL A 150 -18.48 3.74 -4.70
N ARG A 151 -18.02 3.90 -5.94
CA ARG A 151 -18.81 4.61 -6.94
C ARG A 151 -19.94 3.67 -7.35
N VAL A 152 -21.15 3.93 -6.86
CA VAL A 152 -22.34 3.32 -7.46
C VAL A 152 -22.48 3.98 -8.82
N ASN A 153 -22.26 3.22 -9.89
CA ASN A 153 -22.57 3.69 -11.24
C ASN A 153 -24.06 4.02 -11.25
N ALA A 154 -24.40 5.31 -11.30
CA ALA A 154 -25.75 5.73 -11.61
C ALA A 154 -26.06 5.18 -13.01
N VAL A 155 -26.96 4.20 -13.07
CA VAL A 155 -27.54 3.77 -14.33
C VAL A 155 -28.30 4.98 -14.83
N ALA A 156 -27.80 5.60 -15.90
CA ALA A 156 -28.50 6.68 -16.59
C ALA A 156 -29.87 6.12 -17.03
N GLY A 157 -30.93 6.69 -16.47
CA GLY A 157 -32.31 6.52 -16.90
C GLY A 157 -32.74 7.70 -17.76
#